data_AF-A0A922VNH0-F1
#
_entry.id   AF-A0A922VNH0-F1
#
_cell.length_a   1.000
_cell.length_b   1.000
_cell.length_c   1.000
_cell.angle_alpha   90.00
_cell.angle_beta   90.00
_cell.angle_gamma   90.00
#
_symmetry.space_group_name_H-M   'P 1'
#
loop_
_entity.id
_entity.type
_entity.pdbx_description
1 polymer ?
#
loop_
_entity_poly.entity_id
_entity_poly.type
_entity_poly.pdbx_seq_one_letter_code
_entity_poly.pdbx_strand_id
1 'polypeptide(L)'
;MDGGVIVTVPLFLVVLAVFVGFFARRAIYLLRLVMHGRASAGRTDDLPTRTAREIVGVLGQSKLFLRPIPGVMHLLLFWGFLVLLPTILTSFLGAMNRDWSIPWLGEQGWFSLMVDLFALG
;
A
#
# COMPACT_ATOMS: atom_id res chain seq x y z
N MET A 1 8.97 7.29 33.37
CA MET A 1 8.22 6.59 32.31
C MET A 1 6.78 6.55 32.78
N ASP A 2 5.89 7.28 32.12
CA ASP A 2 4.50 7.41 32.56
C ASP A 2 3.81 6.04 32.51
N GLY A 3 3.06 5.68 33.55
CA GLY A 3 2.43 4.36 33.67
C GLY A 3 1.55 3.97 32.48
N GLY A 4 1.04 4.94 31.71
CA GLY A 4 0.30 4.70 30.47
C GLY A 4 1.12 4.09 29.34
N VAL A 5 2.41 4.40 29.24
CA VAL A 5 3.31 3.86 28.18
C VAL A 5 3.59 2.38 28.42
N ILE A 6 3.71 1.99 29.70
CA ILE A 6 3.98 0.60 30.13
C ILE A 6 2.84 -0.34 29.75
N VAL A 7 1.60 0.16 29.61
CA VAL A 7 0.43 -0.63 29.22
C VAL A 7 0.16 -0.54 27.71
N THR A 8 0.27 0.67 27.13
CA THR A 8 -0.16 0.92 25.75
C THR A 8 0.76 0.26 24.72
N VAL A 9 2.08 0.30 24.93
CA VAL A 9 3.04 -0.27 23.97
C VAL A 9 2.93 -1.79 23.90
N PRO A 10 2.92 -2.55 25.02
CA PRO A 10 2.72 -4.01 24.95
C PRO A 10 1.37 -4.40 24.36
N LEU A 11 0.29 -3.67 24.70
CA LEU A 11 -1.04 -3.91 24.13
C LEU A 11 -1.02 -3.75 22.61
N PHE A 12 -0.43 -2.66 22.11
CA PHE A 12 -0.28 -2.41 20.68
C PHE A 12 0.51 -3.54 19.99
N LEU A 13 1.63 -3.98 20.57
CA LEU A 13 2.44 -5.06 20.03
C LEU A 13 1.68 -6.39 19.98
N VAL A 14 0.88 -6.71 20.99
CA VAL A 14 0.06 -7.94 21.01
C VAL A 14 -0.99 -7.90 19.91
N VAL A 15 -1.74 -6.78 19.78
CA VAL A 15 -2.75 -6.63 18.73
C VAL A 15 -2.11 -6.72 17.34
N LEU A 16 -0.96 -6.06 17.15
CA LEU A 16 -0.21 -6.10 15.90
C LEU A 16 0.26 -7.53 15.57
N ALA A 17 0.82 -8.25 16.54
CA ALA A 17 1.29 -9.62 16.35
C ALA A 17 0.14 -10.56 15.97
N VAL A 18 -1.02 -10.44 16.61
CA VAL A 18 -2.23 -11.21 16.28
C VAL A 18 -2.67 -10.90 14.85
N PHE A 19 -2.80 -9.62 14.49
CA PHE A 19 -3.20 -9.20 13.15
C PHE A 19 -2.26 -9.73 12.06
N VAL A 20 -0.94 -9.52 12.24
CA VAL A 20 0.09 -9.98 11.30
C VAL A 20 0.09 -11.51 11.20
N GLY A 21 -0.11 -12.22 12.31
CA GLY A 21 -0.20 -13.68 12.32
C GLY A 21 -1.37 -14.22 11.49
N PHE A 22 -2.58 -13.64 11.66
CA PHE A 22 -3.75 -14.01 10.85
C PHE A 22 -3.55 -13.66 9.37
N PHE A 23 -3.03 -12.47 9.08
CA PHE A 23 -2.74 -12.02 7.72
C PHE A 23 -1.72 -12.95 7.04
N ALA A 24 -0.60 -13.25 7.70
CA ALA A 24 0.44 -14.13 7.15
C ALA A 24 -0.09 -15.54 6.88
N ARG A 25 -0.88 -16.11 7.79
CA ARG A 25 -1.51 -17.42 7.59
C ARG A 25 -2.40 -17.43 6.35
N ARG A 26 -3.21 -16.39 6.16
CA ARG A 26 -4.09 -16.28 5.00
C ARG A 26 -3.31 -16.02 3.71
N ALA A 27 -2.31 -15.15 3.75
CA ALA A 27 -1.44 -14.86 2.61
C ALA A 27 -0.71 -16.12 2.13
N ILE A 28 -0.12 -16.90 3.05
CA ILE A 28 0.55 -18.17 2.73
C ILE A 28 -0.45 -19.17 2.13
N TYR A 29 -1.66 -19.27 2.67
CA TYR A 29 -2.70 -20.14 2.10
C TYR A 29 -3.02 -19.76 0.65
N LEU A 30 -3.24 -18.47 0.38
CA LEU A 30 -3.54 -17.97 -0.97
C LEU A 30 -2.36 -18.15 -1.91
N LEU A 31 -1.13 -17.88 -1.47
CA LEU A 31 0.09 -18.11 -2.26
C LEU A 31 0.24 -19.59 -2.62
N ARG A 32 0.04 -20.50 -1.66
CA ARG A 32 0.05 -21.94 -1.92
C ARG A 32 -1.01 -22.33 -2.93
N LEU A 33 -2.23 -21.81 -2.79
CA LEU A 33 -3.33 -22.08 -3.72
C LEU A 33 -3.01 -21.61 -5.15
N VAL A 34 -2.46 -20.40 -5.30
CA VAL A 34 -2.07 -19.85 -6.61
C VAL A 34 -0.93 -20.67 -7.23
N MET A 35 0.06 -21.09 -6.44
CA MET A 35 1.17 -21.94 -6.90
C MET A 35 0.73 -23.36 -7.31
N HIS A 36 -0.42 -23.85 -6.82
CA HIS A 36 -1.00 -25.12 -7.24
C HIS A 36 -1.82 -25.00 -8.55
N GLY A 37 -2.02 -23.79 -9.06
CA GLY A 37 -2.62 -23.58 -10.38
C GLY A 37 -1.71 -24.10 -11.50
N ARG A 38 -2.28 -24.67 -12.56
CA ARG A 38 -1.54 -25.19 -13.72
C ARG A 38 -0.54 -24.16 -14.27
N ALA A 39 0.70 -24.60 -14.46
CA ALA A 39 1.69 -23.86 -15.24
C ALA A 39 1.20 -23.76 -16.69
N SER A 40 0.72 -22.57 -17.09
CA SER A 40 0.46 -22.27 -18.50
C SER A 40 1.81 -22.19 -19.22
N ALA A 41 2.08 -23.10 -20.14
CA ALA A 41 3.18 -22.98 -21.08
C ALA A 41 3.07 -21.66 -21.87
N GLY A 42 4.19 -20.96 -22.12
CA GLY A 42 4.23 -19.73 -22.94
C GLY A 42 4.13 -18.38 -22.20
N ARG A 43 4.48 -18.32 -20.91
CA ARG A 43 4.29 -17.10 -20.07
C ARG A 43 5.39 -16.03 -20.24
N THR A 44 6.53 -16.35 -20.86
CA THR A 44 7.76 -15.53 -20.86
C THR A 44 8.25 -15.02 -22.21
N ASP A 45 7.55 -15.29 -23.32
CA ASP A 45 8.09 -15.03 -24.67
C ASP A 45 8.21 -13.54 -25.05
N ASP A 46 7.57 -12.63 -24.30
CA ASP A 46 7.57 -11.20 -24.65
C ASP A 46 7.44 -10.28 -23.42
N LEU A 47 8.34 -10.46 -22.45
CA LEU A 47 8.35 -9.72 -21.17
C LEU A 47 8.35 -8.18 -21.31
N PRO A 48 9.20 -7.54 -22.14
CA PRO A 48 9.27 -6.07 -22.18
C PRO A 48 7.97 -5.43 -22.72
N THR A 49 7.40 -5.99 -23.79
CA THR A 49 6.16 -5.49 -24.40
C THR A 49 4.96 -5.72 -23.48
N ARG A 50 4.96 -6.80 -22.70
CA ARG A 50 3.91 -7.08 -21.70
C ARG A 50 4.00 -6.14 -20.52
N THR A 51 5.19 -5.94 -19.94
CA THR A 51 5.39 -5.04 -18.80
C THR A 51 5.00 -3.60 -19.16
N ALA A 52 5.33 -3.11 -20.36
CA ALA A 52 4.92 -1.78 -20.80
C ALA A 52 3.39 -1.64 -20.91
N ARG A 53 2.69 -2.64 -21.48
CA ARG A 53 1.22 -2.65 -21.54
C ARG A 53 0.59 -2.76 -20.16
N GLU A 54 1.21 -3.51 -19.25
CA GLU A 54 0.73 -3.71 -17.89
C GLU A 54 0.92 -2.45 -17.05
N ILE A 55 2.06 -1.76 -17.18
CA ILE A 55 2.29 -0.44 -16.56
C ILE A 55 1.24 0.57 -17.04
N VAL A 56 1.01 0.69 -18.35
CA VAL A 56 -0.01 1.61 -18.91
C VAL A 56 -1.42 1.19 -18.47
N GLY A 57 -1.70 -0.12 -18.43
CA GLY A 57 -2.99 -0.64 -17.98
C GLY A 57 -3.25 -0.45 -16.48
N VAL A 58 -2.23 -0.57 -15.63
CA VAL A 58 -2.32 -0.49 -14.16
C VAL A 58 -2.26 0.96 -13.68
N LEU A 59 -1.31 1.75 -14.17
CA LEU A 59 -1.17 3.16 -13.77
C LEU A 59 -2.16 4.07 -14.50
N GLY A 60 -2.45 3.78 -15.77
CA GLY A 60 -3.37 4.56 -16.59
C GLY A 60 -4.82 4.10 -16.51
N GLN A 61 -5.11 2.93 -15.92
CA GLN A 61 -6.44 2.33 -15.82
C GLN A 61 -7.26 2.47 -17.13
N SER A 62 -6.63 2.27 -18.29
CA SER A 62 -7.18 2.69 -19.59
C SER A 62 -8.51 2.02 -19.94
N LYS A 63 -8.82 0.85 -19.34
CA LYS A 63 -10.09 0.15 -19.49
C LYS A 63 -11.23 0.72 -18.63
N LEU A 64 -10.93 1.52 -17.60
CA LEU A 64 -11.90 2.09 -16.67
C LEU A 64 -12.52 3.39 -17.18
N PHE A 65 -11.81 4.13 -18.06
CA PHE A 65 -12.34 5.32 -18.73
C PHE A 65 -13.52 5.04 -19.67
N LEU A 66 -13.83 3.77 -19.95
CA LEU A 66 -15.06 3.36 -20.64
C LEU A 66 -16.33 3.74 -19.84
N ARG A 67 -16.21 3.90 -18.52
CA ARG A 67 -17.26 4.48 -17.66
C ARG A 67 -16.64 5.62 -16.83
N PRO A 68 -16.82 6.89 -17.25
CA PRO A 68 -16.03 8.00 -16.72
C PRO A 68 -16.25 8.24 -15.22
N ILE A 69 -17.48 8.09 -14.71
CA ILE A 69 -17.77 8.35 -13.28
C ILE A 69 -17.07 7.34 -12.35
N PRO A 70 -17.24 6.00 -12.49
CA PRO A 70 -16.48 5.04 -11.70
C PRO A 70 -14.97 5.09 -11.97
N GLY A 71 -14.57 5.38 -13.22
CA GLY A 71 -13.18 5.46 -13.62
C GLY A 71 -12.42 6.57 -12.89
N VAL A 72 -12.98 7.77 -12.84
CA VAL A 72 -12.37 8.92 -12.15
C VAL A 72 -12.33 8.68 -10.64
N MET A 73 -13.40 8.15 -10.04
CA MET A 73 -13.40 7.81 -8.61
C MET A 73 -12.28 6.81 -8.26
N HIS A 74 -12.12 5.75 -9.06
CA HIS A 74 -11.10 4.74 -8.78
C HIS A 74 -9.67 5.28 -9.00
N LEU A 75 -9.47 6.15 -10.00
CA LEU A 75 -8.21 6.84 -10.20
C LEU A 75 -7.84 7.71 -8.99
N LEU A 76 -8.78 8.53 -8.51
CA LEU A 76 -8.56 9.40 -7.36
C LEU A 76 -8.28 8.59 -6.08
N LEU A 77 -9.05 7.53 -5.83
CA LEU A 77 -8.81 6.66 -4.68
C LEU A 77 -7.45 5.95 -4.78
N PHE A 78 -7.10 5.40 -5.95
CA PHE A 78 -5.82 4.74 -6.18
C PHE A 78 -4.63 5.68 -5.94
N TRP A 79 -4.65 6.87 -6.54
CA TRP A 79 -3.59 7.88 -6.37
C TRP A 79 -3.59 8.47 -4.96
N GLY A 80 -4.75 8.68 -4.36
CA GLY A 80 -4.87 9.09 -2.96
C GLY A 80 -4.23 8.08 -2.01
N PHE A 81 -4.53 6.79 -2.17
CA PHE A 81 -3.84 5.74 -1.42
C PHE A 81 -2.33 5.76 -1.68
N LEU A 82 -1.89 5.88 -2.92
CA LEU A 82 -0.45 5.89 -3.25
C LEU A 82 0.29 7.05 -2.58
N VAL A 83 -0.32 8.23 -2.50
CA VAL A 83 0.24 9.42 -1.84
C VAL A 83 0.19 9.31 -0.32
N LEU A 84 -0.89 8.77 0.25
CA LEU A 84 -1.08 8.69 1.71
C LEU A 84 -0.35 7.51 2.36
N LEU A 85 -0.09 6.42 1.62
CA LEU A 85 0.52 5.20 2.16
C LEU A 85 1.91 5.42 2.80
N PRO A 86 2.83 6.22 2.22
CA PRO A 86 4.09 6.58 2.86
C PRO A 86 3.90 7.33 4.18
N THR A 87 2.90 8.22 4.26
CA THR A 87 2.57 8.97 5.48
C THR A 87 2.03 8.03 6.56
N ILE A 88 1.08 7.15 6.21
CA ILE A 88 0.54 6.14 7.13
C ILE A 88 1.66 5.21 7.63
N LEU A 89 2.54 4.77 6.75
CA LEU A 89 3.68 3.94 7.10
C LEU A 89 4.62 4.67 8.08
N THR A 90 4.88 5.95 7.83
CA THR A 90 5.70 6.78 8.70
C THR A 90 5.06 6.98 10.06
N SER A 91 3.76 7.28 10.13
CA SER A 91 3.03 7.38 11.40
C SER A 91 3.01 6.05 12.17
N PHE A 92 2.87 4.93 11.45
CA PHE A 92 2.87 3.60 12.03
C PHE A 92 4.25 3.24 12.63
N LEU A 93 5.34 3.52 11.91
CA LEU A 93 6.70 3.30 12.41
C LEU A 93 7.09 4.31 13.49
N GLY A 94 6.61 5.55 13.37
CA GLY A 94 6.68 6.62 14.37
C GLY A 94 6.08 6.22 15.72
N ALA A 95 5.07 5.34 15.72
CA ALA A 95 4.50 4.79 16.95
C ALA A 95 5.46 3.87 17.71
N MET A 96 6.44 3.25 17.02
CA MET A 96 7.48 2.43 17.65
C MET A 96 8.74 3.24 17.99
N ASN A 97 9.10 4.21 17.13
CA ASN A 97 10.22 5.11 17.35
C ASN A 97 9.82 6.53 16.92
N ARG A 98 9.73 7.45 17.87
CA ARG A 98 9.16 8.80 17.69
C ARG A 98 9.88 9.64 16.63
N ASP A 99 11.16 9.37 16.39
CA ASP A 99 11.99 10.13 15.45
C ASP A 99 12.07 9.48 14.06
N TRP A 100 11.31 8.41 13.81
CA TRP A 100 11.34 7.72 12.53
C TRP A 100 10.51 8.48 11.48
N SER A 101 11.21 9.07 10.51
CA SER A 101 10.63 9.64 9.29
C SER A 101 11.37 9.13 8.07
N ILE A 102 10.77 9.22 6.89
CA ILE A 102 11.46 8.91 5.63
C ILE A 102 12.36 10.11 5.29
N PRO A 103 13.70 9.99 5.40
CA PRO A 103 14.63 11.13 5.44
C PRO A 103 14.72 11.95 4.14
N TRP A 104 14.08 11.51 3.07
CA TRP A 104 13.99 12.24 1.80
C TRP A 104 12.57 12.66 1.42
N LEU A 105 11.54 11.97 1.94
CA LEU A 105 10.15 12.22 1.54
C LEU A 105 9.46 13.26 2.45
N GLY A 106 9.86 13.33 3.72
CA GLY A 106 9.24 14.21 4.72
C GLY A 106 9.58 15.70 4.56
N GLU A 107 10.71 16.03 3.94
CA GLU A 107 11.13 17.43 3.75
C GLU A 107 10.64 18.05 2.43
N GLN A 108 9.98 17.26 1.59
CA GLN A 108 9.52 17.72 0.28
C GLN A 108 8.17 18.43 0.40
N GLY A 109 8.18 19.77 0.26
CA GLY A 109 6.97 20.59 0.34
C GLY A 109 5.87 20.21 -0.65
N TRP A 110 6.23 19.71 -1.85
CA TRP A 110 5.23 19.23 -2.82
C TRP A 110 4.52 17.96 -2.35
N PHE A 111 5.22 17.07 -1.63
CA PHE A 111 4.64 15.84 -1.11
C PHE A 111 3.66 16.15 0.02
N SER A 112 4.03 17.07 0.93
CA SER A 112 3.12 17.57 1.96
C SER A 112 1.86 18.19 1.36
N LEU A 113 2.01 19.01 0.30
CA LEU A 113 0.86 19.58 -0.41
C LEU A 113 -0.05 18.49 -1.00
N MET A 114 0.53 17.46 -1.65
CA MET A 114 -0.27 16.35 -2.18
C MET A 114 -1.02 15.61 -1.07
N VAL A 115 -0.36 15.35 0.07
CA VAL A 115 -1.00 14.73 1.24
C VAL A 115 -2.15 15.58 1.75
N ASP A 116 -1.93 16.89 1.93
CA ASP A 116 -2.97 17.82 2.41
C ASP A 116 -4.16 17.89 1.44
N LEU A 117 -3.90 17.92 0.14
CA LEU A 117 -4.93 17.95 -0.90
C LEU A 117 -5.82 16.69 -0.84
N PHE A 118 -5.22 15.51 -0.70
CA PHE A 118 -5.96 14.25 -0.61
C PHE A 118 -6.56 13.97 0.78
N ALA A 119 -6.04 14.61 1.83
CA ALA A 119 -6.58 14.48 3.18
C ALA A 119 -7.77 15.41 3.43
N LEU A 120 -7.86 16.54 2.71
CA LEU A 120 -8.91 17.55 2.86
C LEU A 120 -10.05 17.43 1.83
N GLY A 121 -9.81 16.76 0.69
CA GLY A 121 -10.80 16.52 -0.36
C GLY A 121 -11.75 15.36 -0.05
#